data_AF-N1Q5M9-F1
#
_entry.id   AF-N1Q5M9-F1
#
_cell.length_a   1.000
_cell.length_b   1.000
_cell.length_c   1.000
_cell.angle_alpha   90.00
_cell.angle_beta   90.00
_cell.angle_gamma   90.00
#
_symmetry.space_group_name_H-M   'P 1'
#
loop_
_entity.id
_entity.type
_entity.pdbx_description
1 polymer ?
#
loop_
_entity_poly.entity_id
_entity_poly.type
_entity_poly.pdbx_seq_one_letter_code
_entity_poly.pdbx_strand_id
1 'polypeptide(L)'
;MHSVNDIPTLKSYIAFFSLLWLTWYQVSLYDARFSTNSLIERIFKALQLGAMMGFAACGPQFNNNEIKDEYGDLIGGDPYRGVSLVLMATRLILVCQYLMTIVFLRKEKASRIPLATLSAIYGFTAIVYFGLFWSFKLDSKVVGNYSWVGFYVLGAFETILVTMLSSLWPVLGPKSGQVMQRMGLLTLIVLGEGVIGIARQCGLILRASTFSFEGSVVGSVASAVLIIYCAYLIYFDWTKEHFVGTAKQQVWLLLHFPLHLLLALAVEGVSWCITWRAAEVKVKWLY
;
A
#
# COMPACT_ATOMS: atom_id res chain seq x y z
N MET A 1 -8.38 -13.64 -1.46
CA MET A 1 -6.97 -13.30 -1.67
C MET A 1 -6.43 -14.28 -2.69
N HIS A 2 -6.02 -13.81 -3.86
CA HIS A 2 -5.55 -14.67 -4.95
C HIS A 2 -4.22 -15.31 -4.60
N SER A 3 -4.09 -16.60 -4.92
CA SER A 3 -2.86 -17.35 -4.75
C SER A 3 -1.79 -16.87 -5.73
N VAL A 4 -0.70 -16.30 -5.21
CA VAL A 4 0.45 -15.89 -6.03
C VAL A 4 1.27 -17.13 -6.39
N ASN A 5 0.80 -17.90 -7.38
CA ASN A 5 1.49 -19.10 -7.86
C ASN A 5 2.20 -18.87 -9.20
N ASP A 6 1.86 -17.80 -9.91
CA ASP A 6 2.40 -17.51 -11.24
C ASP A 6 3.03 -16.11 -11.32
N ILE A 7 4.00 -15.95 -12.24
CA ILE A 7 4.68 -14.67 -12.51
C ILE A 7 3.70 -13.52 -12.79
N PRO A 8 2.59 -13.70 -13.55
CA PRO A 8 1.60 -12.65 -13.75
C PRO A 8 0.91 -12.23 -12.45
N THR A 9 0.53 -13.18 -11.60
CA THR A 9 -0.11 -12.89 -10.31
C THR A 9 0.83 -12.18 -9.35
N LEU A 10 2.12 -12.54 -9.36
CA LEU A 10 3.15 -11.85 -8.59
C LEU A 10 3.30 -10.39 -9.06
N LYS A 11 3.34 -10.17 -10.38
CA LYS A 11 3.38 -8.82 -10.95
C LYS A 11 2.15 -8.01 -10.54
N SER A 12 0.95 -8.60 -10.59
CA SER A 12 -0.30 -7.97 -10.15
C SER A 12 -0.30 -7.62 -8.67
N TYR A 13 0.22 -8.50 -7.80
CA TYR A 13 0.37 -8.25 -6.38
C TYR A 13 1.32 -7.07 -6.10
N ILE A 14 2.51 -7.08 -6.71
CA ILE A 14 3.50 -6.00 -6.58
C ILE A 14 2.91 -4.67 -7.06
N ALA A 15 2.24 -4.69 -8.21
CA ALA A 15 1.51 -3.56 -8.78
C ALA A 15 0.49 -2.99 -7.78
N PHE A 16 -0.40 -3.84 -7.29
CA PHE A 16 -1.45 -3.42 -6.35
C PHE A 16 -0.88 -2.89 -5.03
N PHE A 17 0.09 -3.60 -4.44
CA PHE A 17 0.76 -3.17 -3.22
C PHE A 17 1.45 -1.82 -3.40
N SER A 18 2.08 -1.58 -4.56
CA SER A 18 2.74 -0.30 -4.87
C SER A 18 1.76 0.87 -4.87
N LEU A 19 0.58 0.71 -5.50
CA LEU A 19 -0.43 1.78 -5.52
C LEU A 19 -1.01 2.06 -4.13
N LEU A 20 -1.28 1.01 -3.36
CA LEU A 20 -1.72 1.12 -1.97
C LEU A 20 -0.68 1.85 -1.12
N TRP A 21 0.59 1.42 -1.19
CA TRP A 21 1.67 1.98 -0.40
C TRP A 21 1.90 3.46 -0.73
N LEU A 22 1.98 3.81 -2.03
CA LEU A 22 2.17 5.20 -2.46
C LEU A 22 1.03 6.10 -1.98
N THR A 23 -0.22 5.63 -2.09
CA THR A 23 -1.38 6.41 -1.64
C THR A 23 -1.40 6.55 -0.12
N TRP A 24 -1.12 5.46 0.62
CA TRP A 24 -1.04 5.48 2.07
C TRP A 24 0.09 6.41 2.56
N TYR A 25 1.22 6.43 1.87
CA TYR A 25 2.35 7.29 2.20
C TYR A 25 1.98 8.77 2.14
N GLN A 26 1.27 9.21 1.09
CA GLN A 26 0.83 10.61 0.97
C GLN A 26 -0.12 11.03 2.09
N VAL A 27 -1.10 10.19 2.40
CA VAL A 27 -2.04 10.40 3.51
C VAL A 27 -1.30 10.47 4.84
N SER A 28 -0.36 9.55 5.05
CA SER A 28 0.40 9.47 6.28
C SER A 28 1.32 10.67 6.47
N LEU A 29 1.89 11.20 5.39
CA LEU A 29 2.68 12.44 5.40
C LEU A 29 1.82 13.65 5.78
N TYR A 30 0.63 13.80 5.21
CA TYR A 30 -0.29 14.88 5.58
C TYR A 30 -0.63 14.81 7.07
N ASP A 31 -1.07 13.63 7.53
CA ASP A 31 -1.55 13.46 8.89
C ASP A 31 -0.40 13.53 9.91
N ALA A 32 0.84 13.16 9.55
CA ALA A 32 2.00 13.39 10.42
C ALA A 32 2.42 14.85 10.54
N ARG A 33 2.02 15.72 9.59
CA ARG A 33 2.33 17.16 9.62
C ARG A 33 1.24 17.97 10.33
N PHE A 34 -0.02 17.63 10.07
CA PHE A 34 -1.16 18.49 10.41
C PHE A 34 -2.26 17.81 11.23
N SER A 35 -2.07 16.57 11.70
CA SER A 35 -3.12 15.92 12.48
C SER A 35 -3.43 16.72 13.76
N THR A 36 -4.67 17.17 13.83
CA THR A 36 -5.28 17.81 14.99
C THR A 36 -6.53 17.03 15.36
N ASN A 37 -6.86 16.97 16.65
CA ASN A 37 -8.03 16.20 17.09
C ASN A 37 -9.35 16.98 16.85
N SER A 38 -9.70 17.21 15.59
CA SER A 38 -10.93 17.88 15.18
C SER A 38 -11.95 16.90 14.57
N LEU A 39 -13.24 17.22 14.67
CA LEU A 39 -14.30 16.40 14.07
C LEU A 39 -14.17 16.32 12.54
N ILE A 40 -13.74 17.40 11.90
CA ILE A 40 -13.65 17.46 10.44
C ILE A 40 -12.49 16.59 9.94
N GLU A 41 -11.36 16.57 10.66
CA GLU A 41 -10.28 15.63 10.34
C GLU A 41 -10.72 14.18 10.48
N ARG A 42 -11.57 13.85 11.46
CA ARG A 42 -12.14 12.49 11.60
C ARG A 42 -13.00 12.10 10.40
N ILE A 43 -13.80 13.04 9.87
CA ILE A 43 -14.60 12.81 8.66
C ILE A 43 -13.68 12.52 7.47
N PHE A 44 -12.63 13.32 7.27
CA PHE A 44 -11.69 13.06 6.18
C PHE A 44 -10.95 11.73 6.35
N LYS A 45 -10.59 11.33 7.57
CA LYS A 45 -10.03 10.00 7.84
C LYS A 45 -11.02 8.88 7.48
N ALA A 46 -12.30 9.05 7.79
CA ALA A 46 -13.35 8.10 7.41
C ALA A 46 -13.52 8.02 5.88
N LEU A 47 -13.51 9.16 5.17
CA LEU A 47 -13.54 9.19 3.70
C LEU A 47 -12.31 8.50 3.10
N GLN A 48 -11.14 8.76 3.66
CA GLN A 48 -9.89 8.15 3.21
C GLN A 48 -9.88 6.64 3.45
N LEU A 49 -10.43 6.17 4.58
CA LEU A 49 -10.62 4.75 4.85
C LEU A 49 -11.59 4.11 3.84
N GLY A 50 -12.68 4.79 3.51
CA GLY A 50 -13.62 4.36 2.47
C GLY A 50 -12.95 4.25 1.10
N ALA A 51 -12.09 5.20 0.74
CA ALA A 51 -11.32 5.13 -0.50
C ALA A 51 -10.30 3.96 -0.50
N MET A 52 -9.67 3.67 0.65
CA MET A 52 -8.81 2.49 0.79
C MET A 52 -9.58 1.17 0.67
N MET A 53 -10.83 1.13 1.15
CA MET A 53 -11.73 0.01 0.90
C MET A 53 -12.06 -0.14 -0.59
N GLY A 54 -12.20 0.98 -1.32
CA GLY A 54 -12.33 0.99 -2.77
C GLY A 54 -11.16 0.31 -3.49
N PHE A 55 -9.91 0.53 -3.04
CA PHE A 55 -8.76 -0.22 -3.55
C PHE A 55 -8.90 -1.71 -3.30
N ALA A 56 -9.30 -2.12 -2.10
CA ALA A 56 -9.48 -3.54 -1.77
C ALA A 56 -10.53 -4.22 -2.67
N ALA A 57 -11.59 -3.51 -3.05
CA ALA A 57 -12.60 -4.01 -3.98
C ALA A 57 -12.06 -4.20 -5.40
N CYS A 58 -11.21 -3.30 -5.89
CA CYS A 58 -10.60 -3.42 -7.22
C CYS A 58 -9.36 -4.35 -7.27
N GLY A 59 -8.81 -4.73 -6.11
CA GLY A 59 -7.57 -5.51 -5.98
C GLY A 59 -7.57 -6.87 -6.70
N PRO A 60 -8.61 -7.71 -6.57
CA PRO A 60 -8.65 -9.04 -7.21
C PRO A 60 -8.59 -9.01 -8.74
N GLN A 61 -9.00 -7.91 -9.35
CA GLN A 61 -9.18 -7.79 -10.79
C GLN A 61 -7.99 -7.12 -11.49
N PHE A 62 -6.96 -6.74 -10.75
CA PHE A 62 -5.82 -6.02 -11.29
C PHE A 62 -4.96 -6.95 -12.17
N ASN A 63 -4.91 -6.69 -13.48
CA ASN A 63 -4.03 -7.35 -14.46
C ASN A 63 -4.25 -8.86 -14.67
N ASN A 64 -5.37 -9.43 -14.21
CA ASN A 64 -5.82 -10.76 -14.64
C ASN A 64 -6.78 -10.62 -15.84
N ASN A 65 -6.32 -11.04 -17.02
CA ASN A 65 -7.14 -11.00 -18.23
C ASN A 65 -8.29 -12.01 -18.21
N GLU A 66 -8.16 -13.11 -17.45
CA GLU A 66 -9.17 -14.18 -17.37
C GLU A 66 -10.37 -13.82 -16.48
N ILE A 67 -10.20 -12.92 -15.49
CA ILE A 67 -11.27 -12.51 -14.56
C ILE A 67 -12.11 -11.35 -15.14
N LYS A 68 -11.67 -10.74 -16.24
CA LYS A 68 -12.40 -9.65 -16.92
C LYS A 68 -13.77 -10.10 -17.45
N ASP A 69 -13.92 -11.38 -17.79
CA ASP A 69 -15.14 -11.90 -18.40
C ASP A 69 -16.24 -12.27 -17.37
N GLU A 70 -15.89 -12.47 -16.09
CA GLU A 70 -16.83 -13.01 -15.09
C GLU A 70 -17.51 -11.93 -14.23
N TYR A 71 -16.86 -10.78 -14.00
CA TYR A 71 -17.29 -9.79 -12.98
C TYR A 71 -17.96 -8.54 -13.53
N GLY A 72 -18.78 -8.71 -14.58
CA GLY A 72 -19.51 -7.66 -15.30
C GLY A 72 -19.82 -6.37 -14.51
N ASP A 73 -19.32 -5.26 -15.07
CA ASP A 73 -19.82 -3.88 -14.97
C ASP A 73 -20.10 -3.27 -13.58
N LEU A 74 -19.40 -3.68 -12.53
CA LEU A 74 -19.44 -2.97 -11.24
C LEU A 74 -18.43 -1.80 -11.21
N ILE A 75 -18.99 -0.58 -11.24
CA ILE A 75 -18.31 0.73 -11.31
C ILE A 75 -17.48 0.90 -12.61
N GLY A 76 -18.18 0.84 -13.74
CA GLY A 76 -17.66 1.29 -15.03
C GLY A 76 -16.75 0.28 -15.73
N GLY A 77 -17.26 -0.94 -15.95
CA GLY A 77 -16.75 -1.95 -16.90
C GLY A 77 -15.39 -2.58 -16.62
N ASP A 78 -14.41 -1.81 -16.13
CA ASP A 78 -13.01 -2.22 -16.06
C ASP A 78 -12.37 -1.91 -14.68
N PRO A 79 -11.61 -2.84 -14.09
CA PRO A 79 -10.94 -2.63 -12.80
C PRO A 79 -9.97 -1.44 -12.79
N TYR A 80 -9.37 -1.12 -13.94
CA TYR A 80 -8.50 0.04 -14.10
C TYR A 80 -9.26 1.38 -14.00
N ARG A 81 -10.54 1.40 -14.39
CA ARG A 81 -11.39 2.59 -14.28
C ARG A 81 -11.80 2.82 -12.83
N GLY A 82 -12.17 1.75 -12.12
CA GLY A 82 -12.41 1.80 -10.68
C GLY A 82 -11.18 2.34 -9.92
N VAL A 83 -9.99 1.81 -10.21
CA VAL A 83 -8.74 2.28 -9.59
C VAL A 83 -8.44 3.75 -9.92
N SER A 84 -8.69 4.20 -11.15
CA SER A 84 -8.54 5.61 -11.53
C SER A 84 -9.43 6.53 -10.69
N LEU A 85 -10.70 6.14 -10.47
CA LEU A 85 -11.64 6.91 -9.66
C LEU A 85 -11.25 6.93 -8.18
N VAL A 86 -10.79 5.79 -7.65
CA VAL A 86 -10.31 5.73 -6.26
C VAL A 86 -9.05 6.57 -6.08
N LEU A 87 -8.09 6.49 -7.00
CA LEU A 87 -6.89 7.34 -7.02
C LEU A 87 -7.29 8.82 -7.09
N MET A 88 -8.21 9.21 -7.96
CA MET A 88 -8.73 10.57 -8.02
C MET A 88 -9.38 10.99 -6.68
N ALA A 89 -10.26 10.16 -6.12
CA ALA A 89 -10.98 10.47 -4.88
C ALA A 89 -10.02 10.70 -3.71
N THR A 90 -9.00 9.87 -3.55
CA THR A 90 -7.97 10.06 -2.51
C THR A 90 -7.21 11.38 -2.66
N ARG A 91 -6.92 11.81 -3.89
CA ARG A 91 -6.23 13.09 -4.15
C ARG A 91 -7.14 14.27 -3.88
N LEU A 92 -8.42 14.19 -4.24
CA LEU A 92 -9.41 15.22 -3.92
C LEU A 92 -9.61 15.36 -2.40
N ILE A 93 -9.64 14.25 -1.66
CA ILE A 93 -9.69 14.26 -0.19
C ILE A 93 -8.46 15.01 0.36
N LEU A 94 -7.26 14.70 -0.12
CA LEU A 94 -6.04 15.41 0.26
C LEU A 94 -6.08 16.90 -0.08
N VAL A 95 -6.55 17.27 -1.28
CA VAL A 95 -6.72 18.68 -1.68
C VAL A 95 -7.62 19.40 -0.68
N CYS A 96 -8.79 18.83 -0.37
CA CYS A 96 -9.72 19.41 0.62
C CYS A 96 -9.07 19.55 2.00
N GLN A 97 -8.32 18.54 2.44
CA GLN A 97 -7.57 18.58 3.70
C GLN A 97 -6.54 19.72 3.71
N TYR A 98 -5.68 19.82 2.69
CA TYR A 98 -4.70 20.90 2.58
C TYR A 98 -5.33 22.30 2.48
N LEU A 99 -6.42 22.45 1.70
CA LEU A 99 -7.16 23.71 1.61
C LEU A 99 -7.73 24.11 2.98
N MET A 100 -8.28 23.15 3.71
CA MET A 100 -8.78 23.40 5.05
C MET A 100 -7.67 23.83 6.01
N THR A 101 -6.50 23.18 5.95
CA THR A 101 -5.31 23.57 6.73
C THR A 101 -4.87 24.99 6.40
N ILE A 102 -4.92 25.41 5.13
CA ILE A 102 -4.65 26.80 4.72
C ILE A 102 -5.65 27.76 5.37
N VAL A 103 -6.94 27.38 5.41
CA VAL A 103 -7.99 28.19 6.05
C VAL A 103 -7.74 28.37 7.55
N PHE A 104 -7.35 27.31 8.26
CA PHE A 104 -7.03 27.39 9.68
C PHE A 104 -5.74 28.16 9.97
N LEU A 105 -4.70 27.96 9.15
CA LEU A 105 -3.42 28.65 9.27
C LEU A 105 -3.41 29.99 8.53
N ARG A 106 -4.58 30.58 8.24
CA ARG A 106 -4.68 31.87 7.55
C ARG A 106 -3.81 32.94 8.22
N LYS A 107 -3.63 32.94 9.54
CA LYS A 107 -2.81 33.96 10.21
C LYS A 107 -1.30 33.83 9.91
N GLU A 108 -0.82 32.63 9.58
CA GLU A 108 0.59 32.33 9.33
C GLU A 108 0.95 32.45 7.85
N LYS A 109 1.38 33.64 7.41
CA LYS A 109 1.70 33.91 6.00
C LYS A 109 2.81 33.00 5.45
N ALA A 110 3.78 32.61 6.27
CA ALA A 110 4.95 31.81 5.88
C ALA A 110 4.59 30.37 5.44
N SER A 111 3.47 29.81 5.92
CA SER A 111 3.05 28.44 5.62
C SER A 111 2.08 28.34 4.42
N ARG A 112 1.52 29.47 3.96
CA ARG A 112 0.51 29.47 2.91
C ARG A 112 1.03 29.01 1.54
N ILE A 113 2.21 29.49 1.14
CA ILE A 113 2.78 29.16 -0.18
C ILE A 113 3.08 27.66 -0.29
N PRO A 114 3.81 27.04 0.67
CA PRO A 114 4.11 25.61 0.56
C PRO A 114 2.86 24.72 0.60
N LEU A 115 1.86 25.08 1.41
CA LEU A 115 0.58 24.34 1.46
C LEU A 115 -0.24 24.48 0.17
N ALA A 116 -0.28 25.69 -0.41
CA ALA A 116 -0.98 25.93 -1.67
C ALA A 116 -0.31 25.18 -2.83
N THR A 117 1.02 25.13 -2.87
CA THR A 117 1.76 24.34 -3.86
C THR A 117 1.45 22.85 -3.74
N LEU A 118 1.43 22.28 -2.53
CA LEU A 118 1.06 20.88 -2.32
C LEU A 118 -0.38 20.60 -2.76
N SER A 119 -1.33 21.46 -2.37
CA SER A 119 -2.73 21.36 -2.80
C SER A 119 -2.86 21.40 -4.33
N ALA A 120 -2.12 22.29 -5.00
CA ALA A 120 -2.11 22.38 -6.46
C ALA A 120 -1.55 21.12 -7.13
N ILE A 121 -0.48 20.52 -6.58
CA ILE A 121 0.10 19.27 -7.09
C ILE A 121 -0.92 18.15 -7.00
N TYR A 122 -1.53 17.91 -5.83
CA TYR A 122 -2.54 16.86 -5.70
C TYR A 122 -3.78 17.12 -6.56
N GLY A 123 -4.19 18.39 -6.72
CA GLY A 123 -5.28 18.78 -7.61
C GLY A 123 -4.97 18.48 -9.07
N PHE A 124 -3.76 18.80 -9.52
CA PHE A 124 -3.29 18.44 -10.85
C PHE A 124 -3.27 16.92 -11.04
N THR A 125 -2.72 16.16 -10.09
CA THR A 125 -2.71 14.70 -10.16
C THR A 125 -4.13 14.13 -10.20
N ALA A 126 -5.08 14.69 -9.45
CA ALA A 126 -6.49 14.28 -9.48
C ALA A 126 -7.11 14.46 -10.88
N ILE A 127 -6.84 15.59 -11.54
CA ILE A 127 -7.29 15.85 -12.91
C ILE A 127 -6.67 14.85 -13.89
N VAL A 128 -5.39 14.52 -13.73
CA VAL A 128 -4.72 13.52 -14.59
C VAL A 128 -5.32 12.13 -14.38
N TYR A 129 -5.59 11.70 -13.13
CA TYR A 129 -6.28 10.43 -12.87
C TYR A 129 -7.70 10.39 -13.45
N PHE A 130 -8.41 11.52 -13.43
CA PHE A 130 -9.71 11.64 -14.11
C PHE A 130 -9.56 11.54 -15.64
N GLY A 131 -8.51 12.12 -16.21
CA GLY A 131 -8.16 11.95 -17.63
C GLY A 131 -7.87 10.48 -17.98
N LEU A 132 -7.16 9.75 -17.11
CA LEU A 132 -6.91 8.32 -17.28
C LEU A 132 -8.22 7.52 -17.29
N PHE A 133 -9.19 7.84 -16.43
CA PHE A 133 -10.52 7.21 -16.46
C PHE A 133 -11.20 7.33 -17.83
N TRP A 134 -11.12 8.49 -18.48
CA TRP A 134 -11.67 8.67 -19.82
C TRP A 134 -10.82 8.00 -20.90
N SER A 135 -9.50 7.96 -20.73
CA SER A 135 -8.59 7.29 -21.68
C SER A 135 -8.88 5.80 -21.82
N PHE A 136 -9.35 5.12 -20.77
CA PHE A 136 -9.77 3.71 -20.84
C PHE A 136 -11.12 3.52 -21.55
N LYS A 137 -11.87 4.58 -21.84
CA LYS A 137 -13.11 4.55 -22.62
C LYS A 137 -12.87 4.57 -24.13
N LEU A 138 -11.73 5.09 -24.59
CA LEU A 138 -11.42 5.17 -26.02
C LEU A 138 -10.84 3.85 -26.54
N ASP A 139 -11.32 3.47 -27.73
CA ASP A 139 -11.17 2.17 -28.38
C ASP A 139 -9.72 1.62 -28.40
N SER A 140 -9.63 0.32 -28.14
CA SER A 140 -8.51 -0.37 -27.48
C SER A 140 -7.35 -0.80 -28.39
N LYS A 141 -7.10 -0.12 -29.51
CA LYS A 141 -6.06 -0.54 -30.48
C LYS A 141 -4.74 0.24 -30.48
N VAL A 142 -4.67 1.42 -29.88
CA VAL A 142 -3.43 2.25 -29.91
C VAL A 142 -2.98 2.73 -28.52
N VAL A 143 -3.91 3.05 -27.62
CA VAL A 143 -3.60 3.68 -26.32
C VAL A 143 -3.67 2.70 -25.14
N GLY A 144 -4.43 1.60 -25.26
CA GLY A 144 -4.74 0.69 -24.16
C GLY A 144 -3.55 -0.07 -23.54
N ASN A 145 -2.45 -0.26 -24.28
CA ASN A 145 -1.38 -1.15 -23.82
C ASN A 145 -0.42 -0.51 -22.78
N TYR A 146 -0.37 0.82 -22.69
CA TYR A 146 0.55 1.53 -21.79
C TYR A 146 -0.12 2.41 -20.73
N SER A 147 -1.45 2.64 -20.81
CA SER A 147 -2.14 3.52 -19.85
C SER A 147 -2.06 3.05 -18.40
N TRP A 148 -1.90 1.75 -18.14
CA TRP A 148 -1.72 1.22 -16.78
C TRP A 148 -0.37 1.62 -16.16
N VAL A 149 0.67 1.85 -16.97
CA VAL A 149 1.98 2.34 -16.51
C VAL A 149 1.85 3.77 -15.97
N GLY A 150 0.89 4.53 -16.50
CA GLY A 150 0.60 5.91 -16.08
C GLY A 150 0.32 6.04 -14.59
N PHE A 151 -0.36 5.08 -13.96
CA PHE A 151 -0.63 5.12 -12.52
C PHE A 151 0.64 5.10 -11.67
N TYR A 152 1.60 4.26 -12.06
CA TYR A 152 2.85 4.06 -11.33
C TYR A 152 3.79 5.23 -11.53
N VAL A 153 3.97 5.66 -12.78
CA VAL A 153 4.85 6.78 -13.10
C VAL A 153 4.33 8.06 -12.44
N LEU A 154 3.02 8.31 -12.54
CA LEU A 154 2.42 9.49 -11.92
C LEU A 154 2.48 9.43 -10.39
N GLY A 155 2.16 8.29 -9.77
CA GLY A 155 2.23 8.12 -8.32
C GLY A 155 3.65 8.23 -7.77
N ALA A 156 4.65 7.65 -8.46
CA ALA A 156 6.06 7.74 -8.07
C ALA A 156 6.57 9.17 -8.24
N PHE A 157 6.27 9.82 -9.37
CA PHE A 157 6.65 11.20 -9.63
C PHE A 157 6.02 12.17 -8.62
N GLU A 158 4.72 12.05 -8.36
CA GLU A 158 4.00 12.78 -7.31
C GLU A 158 4.71 12.62 -5.95
N THR A 159 5.07 11.37 -5.61
CA THR A 159 5.71 11.07 -4.34
C THR A 159 7.08 11.68 -4.20
N ILE A 160 7.92 11.55 -5.22
CA ILE A 160 9.25 12.15 -5.25
C ILE A 160 9.14 13.68 -5.16
N LEU A 161 8.24 14.30 -5.93
CA LEU A 161 8.04 15.74 -5.90
C LEU A 161 7.60 16.24 -4.52
N VAL A 162 6.57 15.63 -3.93
CA VAL A 162 6.06 16.04 -2.61
C VAL A 162 7.14 15.89 -1.52
N THR A 163 7.90 14.79 -1.59
CA THR A 163 9.00 14.53 -0.66
C THR A 163 10.16 15.50 -0.86
N MET A 164 10.52 15.83 -2.10
CA MET A 164 11.52 16.86 -2.42
C MET A 164 11.09 18.24 -1.93
N LEU A 165 9.86 18.66 -2.19
CA LEU A 165 9.32 19.94 -1.71
C LEU A 165 9.31 20.02 -0.19
N SER A 166 9.04 18.90 0.49
CA SER A 166 9.14 18.81 1.95
C SER A 166 10.55 19.01 2.49
N SER A 167 11.59 18.72 1.70
CA SER A 167 12.99 18.93 2.10
C SER A 167 13.45 20.37 1.89
N LEU A 168 12.85 21.08 0.93
CA LEU A 168 13.18 22.47 0.60
C LEU A 168 12.53 23.48 1.55
N TRP A 169 11.35 23.17 2.09
CA TRP A 169 10.66 24.02 3.06
C TRP A 169 10.70 23.40 4.45
N PRO A 170 11.57 23.90 5.37
CA PRO A 170 11.66 23.39 6.74
C PRO A 170 10.34 23.45 7.52
N VAL A 171 9.46 24.41 7.17
CA VAL A 171 8.11 24.58 7.74
C VAL A 171 7.20 23.38 7.43
N LEU A 172 7.47 22.64 6.35
CA LEU A 172 6.76 21.42 5.98
C LEU A 172 7.45 20.14 6.47
N GLY A 173 8.59 20.25 7.16
CA GLY A 173 9.31 19.11 7.70
C GLY A 173 8.42 18.32 8.67
N PRO A 174 8.15 17.02 8.43
CA PRO A 174 7.38 16.24 9.38
C PRO A 174 8.12 16.15 10.72
N LYS A 175 7.40 16.25 11.84
CA LYS A 175 7.98 15.91 13.14
C LYS A 175 8.47 14.47 13.08
N SER A 176 9.79 14.29 13.17
CA SER A 176 10.48 13.04 12.88
C SER A 176 9.88 11.83 13.61
N GLY A 177 9.48 12.00 14.88
CA GLY A 177 8.88 10.93 15.67
C GLY A 177 7.51 10.44 15.16
N GLN A 178 6.66 11.31 14.60
CA GLN A 178 5.30 10.93 14.20
C GLN A 178 5.27 10.14 12.89
N VAL A 179 6.15 10.46 11.94
CA VAL A 179 6.26 9.66 10.70
C VAL A 179 6.91 8.32 10.99
N MET A 180 7.95 8.31 11.83
CA MET A 180 8.62 7.09 12.28
C MET A 180 7.63 6.10 12.91
N GLN A 181 6.79 6.58 13.83
CA GLN A 181 5.76 5.78 14.48
C GLN A 181 4.80 5.14 13.46
N ARG A 182 4.40 5.87 12.42
CA ARG A 182 3.49 5.36 11.39
C ARG A 182 4.12 4.32 10.48
N MET A 183 5.39 4.49 10.13
CA MET A 183 6.13 3.48 9.37
C MET A 183 6.29 2.18 10.17
N GLY A 184 6.56 2.30 11.47
CA GLY A 184 6.55 1.15 12.38
C GLY A 184 5.18 0.47 12.46
N LEU A 185 4.10 1.25 12.58
CA LEU A 185 2.74 0.68 12.57
C LEU A 185 2.42 -0.05 11.27
N LEU A 186 2.81 0.49 10.10
CA LEU A 186 2.60 -0.19 8.82
C LEU A 186 3.40 -1.49 8.72
N THR A 187 4.65 -1.51 9.20
CA THR A 187 5.45 -2.75 9.27
C THR A 187 4.75 -3.80 10.14
N LEU A 188 4.20 -3.37 11.27
CA LEU A 188 3.47 -4.24 12.19
C LEU A 188 2.20 -4.82 11.54
N ILE A 189 1.50 -4.03 10.71
CA ILE A 189 0.37 -4.49 9.90
C ILE A 189 0.83 -5.56 8.89
N VAL A 190 1.93 -5.31 8.16
CA VAL A 190 2.46 -6.27 7.17
C VAL A 190 2.88 -7.59 7.84
N LEU A 191 3.58 -7.52 8.98
CA LEU A 191 3.92 -8.71 9.77
C LEU A 191 2.66 -9.42 10.28
N GLY A 192 1.65 -8.66 10.72
CA GLY A 192 0.37 -9.19 11.18
C GLY A 192 -0.39 -9.94 10.08
N GLU A 193 -0.45 -9.41 8.85
CA GLU A 193 -0.99 -10.12 7.69
C GLU A 193 -0.26 -11.45 7.45
N GLY A 194 1.04 -11.48 7.70
CA GLY A 194 1.83 -12.71 7.66
C GLY A 194 1.44 -13.78 8.65
N VAL A 195 1.29 -13.39 9.90
CA VAL A 195 0.83 -14.30 10.96
C VAL A 195 -0.57 -14.83 10.63
N ILE A 196 -1.46 -13.99 10.10
CA ILE A 196 -2.78 -14.40 9.64
C ILE A 196 -2.67 -15.37 8.45
N GLY A 197 -1.75 -15.13 7.52
CA GLY A 197 -1.45 -16.01 6.38
C GLY A 197 -1.06 -17.42 6.84
N ILE A 198 -0.11 -17.52 7.76
CA ILE A 198 0.31 -18.80 8.38
C ILE A 198 -0.87 -19.48 9.08
N ALA A 199 -1.63 -18.73 9.88
CA ALA A 199 -2.78 -19.27 10.62
C ALA A 199 -3.85 -19.85 9.67
N ARG A 200 -4.10 -19.19 8.53
CA ARG A 200 -5.01 -19.71 7.49
C ARG A 200 -4.49 -21.01 6.90
N GLN A 201 -3.19 -21.12 6.59
CA GLN A 201 -2.61 -22.37 6.06
C GLN A 201 -2.73 -23.51 7.09
N CYS A 202 -2.45 -23.25 8.36
CA CYS A 202 -2.67 -24.23 9.43
C CYS A 202 -4.14 -24.69 9.50
N GLY A 203 -5.08 -23.75 9.38
CA GLY A 203 -6.51 -24.07 9.35
C GLY A 203 -6.93 -24.91 8.14
N LEU A 204 -6.33 -24.68 6.97
CA LEU A 204 -6.57 -25.48 5.77
C LEU A 204 -6.03 -26.91 5.91
N ILE A 205 -4.83 -27.07 6.45
CA ILE A 205 -4.21 -28.38 6.72
C ILE A 205 -5.10 -29.18 7.69
N LEU A 206 -5.57 -28.55 8.78
CA LEU A 206 -6.41 -29.21 9.78
C LEU A 206 -7.77 -29.65 9.22
N ARG A 207 -8.42 -28.80 8.41
CA ARG A 207 -9.73 -29.10 7.81
C ARG A 207 -9.69 -30.20 6.77
N ALA A 208 -8.57 -30.35 6.09
CA ALA A 208 -8.46 -31.32 5.00
C ALA A 208 -8.41 -32.79 5.47
N SER A 209 -8.52 -33.07 6.79
CA SER A 209 -8.78 -34.38 7.45
C SER A 209 -7.91 -35.58 7.06
N THR A 210 -7.00 -35.40 6.10
CA THR A 210 -6.01 -36.35 5.58
C THR A 210 -4.58 -35.92 5.89
N PHE A 211 -4.37 -34.71 6.45
CA PHE A 211 -3.06 -34.26 6.91
C PHE A 211 -2.93 -34.53 8.41
N SER A 212 -2.17 -35.57 8.76
CA SER A 212 -1.60 -35.69 10.09
C SER A 212 -0.57 -34.58 10.29
N PHE A 213 -0.59 -33.90 11.44
CA PHE A 213 0.47 -32.98 11.85
C PHE A 213 1.75 -33.79 12.11
N GLU A 214 2.45 -34.11 11.04
CA GLU A 214 3.76 -34.71 11.11
C GLU A 214 4.76 -33.68 11.67
N GLY A 215 5.76 -34.13 12.43
CA GLY A 215 6.73 -33.24 13.08
C GLY A 215 7.45 -32.30 12.10
N SER A 216 7.56 -32.70 10.82
CA SER A 216 8.09 -31.88 9.73
C SER A 216 7.23 -30.65 9.41
N VAL A 217 5.90 -30.79 9.41
CA VAL A 217 4.95 -29.68 9.19
C VAL A 217 4.98 -28.74 10.39
N VAL A 218 4.97 -29.29 11.61
CA VAL A 218 5.09 -28.49 12.84
C VAL A 218 6.40 -27.70 12.87
N GLY A 219 7.52 -28.33 12.48
CA GLY A 219 8.81 -27.66 12.35
C GLY A 219 8.79 -26.53 11.32
N SER A 220 8.10 -26.72 10.18
CA SER A 220 7.96 -25.67 9.16
C SER A 220 7.16 -24.46 9.68
N VAL A 221 6.07 -24.69 10.42
CA VAL A 221 5.27 -23.63 11.05
C VAL A 221 6.10 -22.90 12.12
N ALA A 222 6.83 -23.64 12.96
CA ALA A 222 7.71 -23.03 13.97
C ALA A 222 8.80 -22.16 13.33
N SER A 223 9.40 -22.62 12.23
CA SER A 223 10.40 -21.84 11.49
C SER A 223 9.81 -20.57 10.88
N ALA A 224 8.59 -20.64 10.35
CA ALA A 224 7.88 -19.49 9.79
C ALA A 224 7.59 -18.41 10.85
N VAL A 225 7.11 -18.83 12.02
CA VAL A 225 6.89 -17.92 13.16
C VAL A 225 8.20 -17.29 13.63
N LEU A 226 9.29 -18.08 13.67
CA LEU A 226 10.60 -17.58 14.06
C LEU A 226 11.14 -16.56 13.04
N ILE A 227 10.95 -16.77 11.73
CA ILE A 227 11.33 -15.79 10.70
C ILE A 227 10.58 -14.46 10.90
N ILE A 228 9.27 -14.50 11.13
CA ILE A 228 8.48 -13.29 11.40
C ILE A 228 8.97 -12.59 12.67
N TYR A 229 9.26 -13.36 13.73
CA TYR A 229 9.78 -12.82 14.98
C TYR A 229 11.17 -12.19 14.81
N CYS A 230 12.07 -12.83 14.07
CA CYS A 230 13.37 -12.26 13.73
C CYS A 230 13.22 -10.98 12.90
N ALA A 231 12.32 -10.94 11.93
CA ALA A 231 12.02 -9.74 11.15
C ALA A 231 11.50 -8.60 12.04
N TYR A 232 10.65 -8.92 13.03
CA TYR A 232 10.19 -7.98 14.04
C TYR A 232 11.36 -7.43 14.88
N LEU A 233 12.23 -8.30 15.39
CA LEU A 233 13.40 -7.89 16.20
C LEU A 233 14.35 -7.01 15.39
N ILE A 234 14.69 -7.42 14.16
CA ILE A 234 15.57 -6.66 13.27
C ILE A 234 14.97 -5.28 13.02
N TYR A 235 13.68 -5.18 12.73
CA TYR A 235 13.06 -3.89 12.46
C TYR A 235 12.99 -3.01 13.71
N PHE A 236 12.39 -3.46 14.81
CA PHE A 236 12.11 -2.59 15.96
C PHE A 236 13.29 -2.39 16.91
N ASP A 237 14.19 -3.36 17.03
CA ASP A 237 15.32 -3.25 17.95
C ASP A 237 16.48 -2.45 17.32
N TRP A 238 16.65 -2.54 16.00
CA TRP A 238 17.65 -1.77 15.26
C TRP A 238 17.22 -0.31 15.00
N THR A 239 15.92 -0.03 14.77
CA THR A 239 15.45 1.31 14.37
C THR A 239 15.43 2.38 15.47
N LYS A 240 16.22 2.22 16.55
CA LYS A 240 16.38 3.23 17.61
C LYS A 240 17.16 4.49 17.20
N GLU A 241 17.35 4.73 15.91
CA GLU A 241 18.17 5.83 15.41
C GLU A 241 17.46 7.20 15.51
N HIS A 242 18.11 8.14 16.19
CA HIS A 242 17.77 9.56 16.15
C HIS A 242 18.25 10.17 14.82
N PHE A 243 17.36 10.30 13.83
CA PHE A 243 17.72 10.95 12.56
C PHE A 243 17.97 12.45 12.76
N VAL A 244 19.24 12.85 12.71
CA VAL A 244 19.69 14.25 12.72
C VAL A 244 19.78 14.74 11.27
N GLY A 245 18.64 15.03 10.63
CA GLY A 245 18.61 15.75 9.34
C GLY A 245 17.40 15.47 8.43
N THR A 246 16.81 16.54 7.87
CA THR A 246 15.60 16.50 7.02
C THR A 246 15.79 15.65 5.76
N ALA A 247 16.93 15.76 5.07
CA ALA A 247 17.17 15.02 3.82
C ALA A 247 17.39 13.51 4.06
N LYS A 248 18.17 13.15 5.08
CA LYS A 248 18.38 11.74 5.47
C LYS A 248 17.06 11.08 5.88
N GLN A 249 16.21 11.81 6.60
CA GLN A 249 14.88 11.34 6.96
C GLN A 249 13.99 11.11 5.72
N GLN A 250 14.01 11.99 4.71
CA GLN A 250 13.23 11.80 3.49
C GLN A 250 13.70 10.59 2.66
N VAL A 251 15.02 10.39 2.52
CA VAL A 251 15.57 9.19 1.84
C VAL A 251 15.21 7.93 2.60
N TRP A 252 15.32 7.96 3.94
CA TRP A 252 14.90 6.86 4.79
C TRP A 252 13.42 6.50 4.60
N LEU A 253 12.54 7.50 4.46
CA LEU A 253 11.12 7.28 4.18
C LEU A 253 10.86 6.66 2.81
N LEU A 254 11.62 7.04 1.78
CA LEU A 254 11.49 6.44 0.45
C LEU A 254 12.01 5.00 0.43
N LEU A 255 13.10 4.71 1.16
CA LEU A 255 13.65 3.36 1.28
C LEU A 255 12.74 2.38 2.05
N HIS A 256 11.75 2.87 2.80
CA HIS A 256 10.75 2.00 3.44
C HIS A 256 9.82 1.33 2.42
N PHE A 257 9.64 1.92 1.24
CA PHE A 257 8.84 1.31 0.18
C PHE A 257 9.38 -0.07 -0.24
N PRO A 258 10.62 -0.17 -0.76
CA PRO A 258 11.17 -1.48 -1.16
C PRO A 258 11.29 -2.42 0.04
N LEU A 259 11.57 -1.91 1.25
CA LEU A 259 11.61 -2.73 2.46
C LEU A 259 10.26 -3.39 2.74
N HIS A 260 9.17 -2.62 2.76
CA HIS A 260 7.83 -3.15 3.04
C HIS A 260 7.36 -4.10 1.92
N LEU A 261 7.70 -3.81 0.66
CA LEU A 261 7.38 -4.67 -0.46
C LEU A 261 8.09 -6.03 -0.34
N LEU A 262 9.40 -6.02 -0.06
CA LEU A 262 10.18 -7.24 0.13
C LEU A 262 9.69 -8.03 1.35
N LEU A 263 9.36 -7.34 2.44
CA LEU A 263 8.84 -7.97 3.64
C LEU A 263 7.48 -8.65 3.39
N ALA A 264 6.57 -7.96 2.71
CA ALA A 264 5.26 -8.51 2.36
C ALA A 264 5.41 -9.76 1.45
N LEU A 265 6.28 -9.70 0.45
CA LEU A 265 6.57 -10.84 -0.43
C LEU A 265 7.24 -12.01 0.32
N ALA A 266 8.18 -11.72 1.21
CA ALA A 266 8.87 -12.76 1.99
C ALA A 266 7.87 -13.50 2.90
N VAL A 267 6.98 -12.76 3.54
CA VAL A 267 5.94 -13.28 4.43
C VAL A 267 4.92 -14.15 3.68
N GLU A 268 4.48 -13.71 2.50
CA GLU A 268 3.64 -14.53 1.61
C GLU A 268 4.39 -15.80 1.17
N GLY A 269 5.65 -15.67 0.76
CA GLY A 269 6.49 -16.82 0.36
C GLY A 269 6.67 -17.85 1.45
N VAL A 270 6.85 -17.42 2.71
CA VAL A 270 6.93 -18.31 3.88
C VAL A 270 5.62 -19.08 4.08
N SER A 271 4.47 -18.43 3.87
CA SER A 271 3.16 -19.09 3.97
C SER A 271 3.02 -20.20 2.91
N TRP A 272 3.49 -19.96 1.67
CA TRP A 272 3.51 -20.98 0.61
C TRP A 272 4.43 -22.17 0.91
N CYS A 273 5.57 -21.93 1.55
CA CYS A 273 6.50 -23.00 1.93
C CYS A 273 5.84 -24.02 2.88
N ILE A 274 4.96 -23.58 3.78
CA ILE A 274 4.23 -24.47 4.70
C ILE A 274 3.27 -25.36 3.91
N THR A 275 2.50 -24.78 2.99
CA THR A 275 1.56 -25.51 2.15
C THR A 275 2.27 -26.52 1.25
N TRP A 276 3.42 -26.13 0.68
CA TRP A 276 4.26 -27.02 -0.12
C TRP A 276 4.75 -28.22 0.70
N ARG A 277 5.25 -27.99 1.92
CA ARG A 277 5.68 -29.08 2.81
C ARG A 277 4.53 -30.02 3.19
N ALA A 278 3.35 -29.48 3.47
CA ALA A 278 2.17 -30.30 3.73
C ALA A 278 1.82 -31.17 2.50
N ALA A 279 1.93 -30.62 1.28
CA ALA A 279 1.69 -31.36 0.04
C ALA A 279 2.70 -32.48 -0.19
N GLU A 280 4.00 -32.24 0.03
CA GLU A 280 5.05 -33.26 -0.10
C GLU A 280 4.82 -34.45 0.85
N VAL A 281 4.45 -34.17 2.10
CA VAL A 281 4.13 -35.22 3.08
C VAL A 281 2.99 -36.10 2.56
N LYS A 282 1.92 -35.50 2.03
CA LYS A 282 0.80 -36.26 1.45
C LYS A 282 1.23 -37.16 0.29
N VAL A 283 2.09 -36.68 -0.60
CA VAL A 283 2.58 -37.48 -1.74
C VAL A 283 3.36 -38.70 -1.25
N LYS A 284 4.16 -38.55 -0.18
CA LYS A 284 4.86 -39.69 0.44
C LYS A 284 3.95 -40.75 1.04
N TRP A 285 2.74 -40.38 1.48
CA TRP A 285 1.75 -41.35 1.99
C TRP A 285 0.97 -42.09 0.89
N LEU A 286 1.09 -41.66 -0.37
CA LEU A 286 0.40 -42.27 -1.52
C LEU A 286 1.26 -43.29 -2.29
N TYR A 287 2.58 -43.36 -2.02
CA TYR A 287 3.54 -44.31 -2.58
C TYR A 287 4.07 -45.23 -1.48
#